data_AF-X1SU47-F1
#
_entry.id   AF-X1SU47-F1
#
_cell.length_a   1.000
_cell.length_b   1.000
_cell.length_c   1.000
_cell.angle_alpha   90.00
_cell.angle_beta   90.00
_cell.angle_gamma   90.00
#
_symmetry.space_group_name_H-M   'P 1'
#
loop_
_entity.id
_entity.type
_entity.pdbx_description
1 polymer ?
#
loop_
_entity_poly.entity_id
_entity_poly.type
_entity_poly.pdbx_seq_one_letter_code
_entity_poly.pdbx_strand_id
1 'polypeptide(L)'
;VLERTIIDCIHKPKYAIGWENVLYTLNKVEQINEGALLNYLKKIRVPLLYAKVGFLLEQYKEKWNISSITIIELKQMKPGNPARFFRKIPGSLNKDWNLYIPDNILEY
;
A
#
# COMPACT_ATOMS: atom_id res chain seq x y z
N VAL A 1 -4.20 5.88 15.37
CA VAL A 1 -3.30 5.06 16.23
C VAL A 1 -2.99 3.73 15.54
N LEU A 2 -3.95 3.10 14.84
CA LEU A 2 -3.73 1.93 13.98
C LEU A 2 -3.23 2.29 12.58
N GLU A 3 -3.84 3.28 11.94
CA GLU A 3 -3.56 3.66 10.55
C GLU A 3 -2.12 4.11 10.36
N ARG A 4 -1.62 4.84 11.36
CA ARG A 4 -0.21 5.21 11.44
C ARG A 4 0.70 3.97 11.43
N THR A 5 0.39 2.98 12.26
CA THR A 5 1.14 1.72 12.33
C THR A 5 1.10 0.98 11.00
N ILE A 6 -0.06 0.88 10.35
CA ILE A 6 -0.21 0.26 9.03
C ILE A 6 0.74 0.93 8.02
N ILE A 7 0.70 2.26 7.94
CA ILE A 7 1.55 3.01 7.01
C ILE A 7 3.03 2.85 7.36
N ASP A 8 3.39 2.89 8.65
CA ASP A 8 4.78 2.73 9.09
C ASP A 8 5.31 1.34 8.77
N CYS A 9 4.51 0.28 8.93
CA CYS A 9 4.84 -1.08 8.57
C CYS A 9 5.05 -1.24 7.05
N ILE A 10 4.18 -0.67 6.22
CA ILE A 10 4.32 -0.69 4.75
C ILE A 10 5.56 0.12 4.31
N HIS A 11 5.83 1.24 4.98
CA HIS A 11 6.98 2.10 4.67
C HIS A 11 8.30 1.45 5.09
N LYS A 12 8.33 0.82 6.26
CA LYS A 12 9.53 0.24 6.86
C LYS A 12 9.27 -1.21 7.27
N PRO A 13 9.03 -2.11 6.31
CA PRO A 13 8.66 -3.51 6.55
C PRO A 13 9.72 -4.28 7.34
N LYS A 14 10.99 -3.87 7.26
CA LYS A 14 12.08 -4.44 8.08
C LYS A 14 11.85 -4.33 9.59
N TYR A 15 11.05 -3.36 10.05
CA TYR A 15 10.67 -3.21 11.46
C TYR A 15 9.38 -3.96 11.82
N ALA A 16 8.74 -4.59 10.83
CA ALA A 16 7.55 -5.41 10.98
C ALA A 16 7.83 -6.87 10.58
N ILE A 17 9.06 -7.36 10.78
CA ILE A 17 9.50 -8.74 10.48
C ILE A 17 9.48 -9.05 8.96
N GLY A 18 9.40 -8.03 8.10
CA GLY A 18 9.40 -8.17 6.65
C GLY A 18 8.01 -8.09 6.03
N TRP A 19 7.95 -8.21 4.71
CA TRP A 19 6.72 -7.99 3.95
C TRP A 19 5.67 -9.08 4.15
N GLU A 20 6.08 -10.33 4.33
CA GLU A 20 5.16 -11.46 4.57
C GLU A 20 4.29 -11.18 5.79
N ASN A 21 4.91 -10.80 6.92
CA ASN A 21 4.17 -10.47 8.13
C ASN A 21 3.31 -9.21 7.98
N VAL A 22 3.76 -8.20 7.22
CA VAL A 22 2.93 -7.02 6.91
C VAL A 22 1.66 -7.45 6.17
N LEU A 23 1.78 -8.23 5.09
CA LEU A 23 0.65 -8.66 4.27
C LEU A 23 -0.31 -9.56 5.06
N TYR A 24 0.23 -10.54 5.77
CA TYR A 24 -0.53 -11.41 6.67
C TYR A 24 -1.34 -10.61 7.70
N THR A 25 -0.70 -9.62 8.33
CA THR A 25 -1.36 -8.80 9.36
C THR A 25 -2.43 -7.90 8.75
N LEU A 26 -2.17 -7.28 7.59
CA LEU A 26 -3.17 -6.47 6.87
C LEU A 26 -4.40 -7.31 6.52
N ASN A 27 -4.20 -8.54 6.06
CA ASN A 27 -5.31 -9.44 5.75
C ASN A 27 -6.19 -9.78 6.99
N LYS A 28 -5.70 -9.57 8.21
CA LYS A 28 -6.47 -9.73 9.45
C LYS A 28 -7.15 -8.47 9.97
N VAL A 29 -6.71 -7.28 9.53
CA VAL A 29 -7.34 -6.03 9.95
C VAL A 29 -8.76 -5.96 9.37
N GLU A 30 -9.76 -5.83 10.22
CA GLU A 30 -11.17 -5.83 9.78
C GLU A 30 -11.64 -4.47 9.29
N GLN A 31 -11.18 -3.39 9.93
CA GLN A 31 -11.63 -2.03 9.66
C GLN A 31 -10.50 -1.04 9.85
N ILE A 32 -10.53 0.05 9.09
CA ILE A 32 -9.60 1.18 9.24
C ILE A 32 -10.35 2.50 9.05
N ASN A 33 -9.82 3.58 9.62
CA ASN A 33 -10.29 4.92 9.32
C ASN A 33 -9.56 5.46 8.07
N GLU A 34 -10.25 5.46 6.92
CA GLU A 34 -9.73 5.94 5.63
C GLU A 34 -9.14 7.37 5.73
N GLY A 35 -9.86 8.30 6.35
CA GLY A 35 -9.42 9.69 6.49
C GLY A 35 -8.15 9.84 7.34
N ALA A 36 -8.05 9.10 8.45
CA ALA A 36 -6.87 9.11 9.30
C ALA A 36 -5.65 8.50 8.58
N LEU A 37 -5.85 7.43 7.82
CA LEU A 37 -4.82 6.79 7.00
C LEU A 37 -4.30 7.76 5.95
N LEU A 38 -5.19 8.40 5.18
CA LEU A 38 -4.79 9.36 4.15
C LEU A 38 -4.07 10.57 4.73
N ASN A 39 -4.58 11.14 5.82
CA ASN A 39 -3.94 12.27 6.48
C ASN A 39 -2.51 11.93 6.91
N TYR A 40 -2.29 10.74 7.47
CA TYR A 40 -0.96 10.31 7.86
C TYR A 40 -0.05 10.07 6.64
N LEU A 41 -0.55 9.36 5.63
CA LEU A 41 0.20 9.06 4.42
C LEU A 41 0.63 10.35 3.67
N LYS A 42 -0.26 11.35 3.59
CA LYS A 42 0.03 12.66 2.97
C LYS A 42 1.11 13.47 3.71
N LYS A 43 1.31 13.23 5.01
CA LYS A 43 2.40 13.87 5.78
C LYS A 43 3.77 13.29 5.43
N ILE A 44 3.84 12.03 5.03
CA ILE A 44 5.11 11.36 4.70
C ILE A 44 5.67 11.83 3.35
N ARG A 45 4.80 12.13 2.37
CA ARG A 45 5.18 12.68 1.06
C ARG A 45 6.19 11.83 0.27
N VAL A 46 6.04 10.50 0.33
CA VAL A 46 6.89 9.57 -0.42
C VAL A 46 6.07 8.96 -1.57
N PRO A 47 6.36 9.30 -2.84
CA PRO A 47 5.66 8.78 -4.03
C PRO A 47 5.52 7.26 -4.05
N LEU A 48 6.61 6.55 -3.77
CA LEU A 48 6.62 5.09 -3.74
C LEU A 48 5.66 4.52 -2.69
N LEU A 49 5.51 5.21 -1.55
CA LEU A 49 4.62 4.76 -0.48
C LEU A 49 3.16 4.96 -0.87
N TYR A 50 2.80 6.07 -1.52
CA TYR A 50 1.44 6.26 -2.05
C TYR A 50 1.05 5.14 -3.00
N ALA A 51 1.96 4.75 -3.90
CA ALA A 51 1.68 3.67 -4.84
C ALA A 51 1.51 2.31 -4.15
N LYS A 52 2.39 1.98 -3.19
CA LYS A 52 2.30 0.69 -2.47
C LYS A 52 1.06 0.60 -1.62
N VAL A 53 0.77 1.65 -0.84
CA VAL A 53 -0.40 1.70 0.02
C VAL A 53 -1.66 1.70 -0.83
N GLY A 54 -1.70 2.52 -1.88
CA GLY A 54 -2.85 2.62 -2.77
C GLY A 54 -3.16 1.29 -3.47
N PHE A 55 -2.13 0.58 -3.96
CA PHE A 55 -2.31 -0.77 -4.50
C PHE A 55 -2.96 -1.71 -3.47
N LEU A 56 -2.43 -1.76 -2.24
CA LEU A 56 -2.99 -2.62 -1.18
C LEU A 56 -4.43 -2.21 -0.81
N LEU A 57 -4.71 -0.91 -0.67
CA LEU A 57 -6.06 -0.41 -0.40
C LEU A 57 -7.04 -0.79 -1.51
N GLU A 58 -6.60 -0.80 -2.77
CA GLU A 58 -7.42 -1.22 -3.90
C GLU A 58 -7.77 -2.72 -3.80
N GLN A 59 -6.87 -3.56 -3.29
CA GLN A 59 -7.15 -5.00 -3.06
C GLN A 59 -8.12 -5.22 -1.90
N TYR A 60 -8.04 -4.41 -0.84
CA TYR A 60 -8.92 -4.50 0.33
C TYR A 60 -10.11 -3.53 0.27
N LYS A 61 -10.44 -2.99 -0.91
CA LYS A 61 -11.39 -1.89 -1.06
C LYS A 61 -12.76 -2.22 -0.48
N GLU A 62 -13.28 -3.40 -0.78
CA GLU A 62 -14.58 -3.86 -0.26
C GLU A 62 -14.54 -4.10 1.24
N LYS A 63 -13.46 -4.75 1.72
CA LYS A 63 -13.28 -5.09 3.14
C LYS A 63 -13.23 -3.84 4.03
N TRP A 64 -12.51 -2.81 3.60
CA TRP A 64 -12.29 -1.58 4.38
C TRP A 64 -13.16 -0.41 3.95
N ASN A 65 -14.12 -0.64 3.04
CA ASN A 65 -15.00 0.38 2.49
C ASN A 65 -14.23 1.61 1.96
N ILE A 66 -13.14 1.36 1.23
CA ILE A 66 -12.30 2.44 0.68
C ILE A 66 -13.00 3.08 -0.52
N SER A 67 -13.10 4.40 -0.50
CA SER A 67 -13.76 5.13 -1.58
C SER A 67 -12.94 5.08 -2.87
N SER A 68 -13.62 5.07 -4.01
CA SER A 68 -12.96 5.20 -5.32
C SER A 68 -12.18 6.53 -5.43
N ILE A 69 -12.65 7.58 -4.76
CA ILE A 69 -12.02 8.90 -4.75
C ILE A 69 -10.62 8.83 -4.14
N THR A 70 -10.48 8.13 -3.02
CA THR A 70 -9.18 7.87 -2.38
C THR A 70 -8.20 7.16 -3.29
N ILE A 71 -8.66 6.12 -3.99
CA ILE A 71 -7.82 5.38 -4.93
C ILE A 71 -7.35 6.29 -6.07
N ILE A 72 -8.25 7.10 -6.63
CA ILE A 72 -7.92 8.07 -7.69
C ILE A 72 -6.89 9.09 -7.20
N GLU A 73 -7.09 9.64 -5.99
CA GLU A 73 -6.16 10.61 -5.41
C GLU A 73 -4.76 10.00 -5.21
N LEU A 74 -4.67 8.78 -4.69
CA LEU A 74 -3.40 8.09 -4.51
C LEU A 74 -2.70 7.78 -5.84
N LYS A 75 -3.45 7.42 -6.89
CA LYS A 75 -2.92 7.21 -8.25
C LYS A 75 -2.33 8.48 -8.85
N GLN A 76 -2.74 9.67 -8.41
CA GLN A 76 -2.14 10.94 -8.84
C GLN A 76 -0.81 11.24 -8.13
N MET A 77 -0.61 10.69 -6.92
CA MET A 77 0.60 10.89 -6.11
C MET A 77 1.66 9.80 -6.31
N LYS A 78 1.45 8.87 -7.24
CA LYS A 78 2.37 7.77 -7.53
C LYS A 78 3.72 8.27 -8.08
N PRO A 79 4.77 7.43 -8.08
CA PRO A 79 6.05 7.76 -8.72
C PRO A 79 5.88 8.08 -10.20
N GLY A 80 6.64 9.06 -10.69
CA GLY A 80 6.65 9.41 -12.12
C GLY A 80 7.23 8.30 -13.01
N ASN A 81 8.15 7.48 -12.48
CA ASN A 81 8.73 6.34 -13.18
C ASN A 81 8.33 5.02 -12.48
N PRO A 82 8.17 3.91 -13.23
CA PRO A 82 7.94 2.60 -12.66
C PRO A 82 8.95 2.22 -11.57
N ALA A 83 8.45 1.75 -10.44
CA ALA A 83 9.25 1.30 -9.32
C ALA A 83 8.89 -0.14 -8.94
N ARG A 84 9.74 -0.83 -8.18
CA ARG A 84 9.43 -2.19 -7.72
C ARG A 84 8.70 -2.18 -6.38
N PHE A 85 7.69 -3.03 -6.24
CA PHE A 85 7.03 -3.24 -4.95
C PHE A 85 8.02 -3.83 -3.94
N PHE A 86 8.65 -4.95 -4.30
CA PHE A 86 9.79 -5.52 -3.58
C PHE A 86 11.09 -5.27 -4.35
N ARG A 87 12.12 -4.79 -3.66
CA ARG A 87 13.38 -4.37 -4.30
C ARG A 87 14.07 -5.52 -5.07
N LYS A 88 13.96 -6.76 -4.59
CA LYS A 88 14.69 -7.93 -5.13
C LYS A 88 13.81 -8.95 -5.85
N ILE A 89 12.49 -8.78 -5.85
CA ILE A 89 11.56 -9.75 -6.46
C ILE A 89 11.08 -9.15 -7.79
N PRO A 90 11.16 -9.90 -8.90
CA PRO A 90 10.59 -9.47 -10.16
C PRO A 90 9.05 -9.44 -10.09
N GLY A 91 8.43 -8.87 -11.11
CA GLY A 91 6.97 -8.80 -11.17
C GLY A 91 6.50 -8.11 -12.44
N SER A 92 5.19 -8.18 -12.65
CA SER A 92 4.50 -7.55 -13.78
C SER A 92 4.24 -6.08 -13.49
N LEU A 93 4.33 -5.22 -14.51
CA LEU A 93 4.06 -3.79 -14.34
C LEU A 93 2.56 -3.54 -14.22
N ASN A 94 2.11 -3.13 -13.04
CA ASN A 94 0.84 -2.45 -12.85
C ASN A 94 1.00 -0.96 -13.23
N LYS A 95 0.47 -0.59 -14.40
CA LYS A 95 0.59 0.77 -14.96
C LYS A 95 -0.19 1.82 -14.17
N ASP A 96 -1.29 1.44 -13.53
CA ASP A 96 -2.09 2.37 -12.74
C ASP A 96 -1.31 2.94 -11.55
N TRP A 97 -0.47 2.10 -10.96
CA TRP A 97 0.35 2.42 -9.79
C TRP A 97 1.81 2.71 -10.12
N ASN A 98 2.27 2.52 -11.37
CA ASN A 98 3.69 2.52 -11.73
C ASN A 98 4.50 1.58 -10.83
N LEU A 99 3.98 0.37 -10.61
CA LEU A 99 4.62 -0.62 -9.74
C LEU A 99 4.83 -1.95 -10.45
N TYR A 100 6.04 -2.50 -10.37
CA TYR A 100 6.28 -3.91 -10.65
C TYR A 100 5.89 -4.73 -9.42
N ILE A 101 4.91 -5.61 -9.59
CA ILE A 101 4.26 -6.38 -8.53
C ILE A 101 4.44 -7.87 -8.84
N PRO A 102 4.97 -8.68 -7.90
CA PRO A 102 5.01 -10.13 -8.10
C PRO A 102 3.61 -10.72 -8.14
N ASP A 103 3.43 -11.76 -8.94
CA ASP A 103 2.11 -12.33 -9.20
C ASP A 103 1.47 -12.95 -7.94
N ASN A 104 2.29 -13.46 -7.01
CA ASN A 104 1.86 -14.11 -5.77
C ASN A 104 1.76 -13.16 -4.55
N ILE A 105 1.72 -11.84 -4.75
CA ILE A 105 1.76 -10.89 -3.63
C ILE A 105 0.59 -11.03 -2.63
N LEU A 106 -0.56 -11.55 -3.07
CA LEU A 106 -1.76 -11.72 -2.23
C LEU A 106 -1.91 -13.14 -1.66
N GLU A 107 -0.94 -14.02 -1.90
CA GLU A 107 -0.99 -15.42 -1.45
C GLU A 107 -0.34 -15.62 -0.06
N TYR A 108 0.06 -14.54 0.62
CA TYR A 108 0.72 -14.54 1.94
C TYR A 108 -0.25 -14.29 3.10
#